data_AF-A0A8H7RUL7-F1
#
_entry.id   AF-A0A8H7RUL7-F1
#
_cell.length_a   1.000
_cell.length_b   1.000
_cell.length_c   1.000
_cell.angle_alpha   90.00
_cell.angle_beta   90.00
_cell.angle_gamma   90.00
#
_symmetry.space_group_name_H-M   'P 1'
#
loop_
_entity.id
_entity.type
_entity.pdbx_description
1 polymer ?
#
loop_
_entity_poly.entity_id
_entity_poly.type
_entity_poly.pdbx_seq_one_letter_code
_entity_poly.pdbx_strand_id
1 'polypeptide(L)'
;MLRNLWSVRVQSRSLMPTLHCAKRSYATPTSELLEERDKKLNELNEAVQRCMADKKTLEERSAKEVATQRDYAIQKFAKDLLDTVDVLGMAKASIPADFHAKESIKKHTPEEIIDKMTNLYTGMTMTENELLKTLKRHGLEKVDLQLGQKFDKAKAQSVLSKEIPDQPAGTIFTINKPGYALRNRILRLGQVGVVAEKRTFASHVPIKTDGSKTTLCFSINDKVGALEDCLATIKAMDISLTRIESRPSRTEEWDYDFFVDLNARDGTQVNKVVDGLRQHTTDVRILGPDGVQDSVPWFPRKMSDLDTFSEKVLEMGEELSSDHPGANDPAYRARRADITRMAKAFRTGDPVPRVDYTPEENAAWGQVYNRLTQMYKTHACREHQYVFPLLEQNCGYSDKEIPQLETVSRFLKDCTGFQIRPVMGLLTSRDFLNAFAFRVFHSTQYIRHPSKPFYTPEPDVCHELLGHAPLFANPDFADFSQEIGLASLGASDEDVKKLATIFWFTAEFGVCRQGDELKAYGAGLLSSFGELEYCLSDKPEHRPFEPEKTAITEYPITTFQPVYYVADSFKDAQEKVRDFASRMNRPFSVRYNALTQSIEVLDSKDKVVRFAKSIRDDMKTLTTVIESLH
;
A
#
# COMPACT_ATOMS: atom_id res chain seq x y z
N MET A 1 32.43 -17.61 65.62
CA MET A 1 32.99 -18.38 66.75
C MET A 1 32.54 -17.66 68.01
N LEU A 2 31.64 -18.13 68.88
CA LEU A 2 31.48 -19.42 69.57
C LEU A 2 30.04 -19.46 70.15
N ARG A 3 29.24 -20.50 69.88
CA ARG A 3 28.84 -21.61 70.80
C ARG A 3 27.99 -21.24 72.04
N ASN A 4 26.72 -21.67 71.98
CA ASN A 4 25.96 -22.52 72.92
C ASN A 4 26.10 -22.36 74.44
N LEU A 5 24.93 -22.36 75.13
CA LEU A 5 24.57 -23.16 76.34
C LEU A 5 23.10 -22.83 76.72
N TRP A 6 22.12 -23.68 76.42
CA TRP A 6 21.47 -24.68 77.30
C TRP A 6 20.90 -24.18 78.64
N SER A 7 19.55 -24.14 78.69
CA SER A 7 18.59 -24.60 79.73
C SER A 7 18.92 -24.43 81.22
N VAL A 8 17.97 -23.88 82.00
CA VAL A 8 17.23 -24.56 83.10
C VAL A 8 16.46 -23.56 84.01
N ARG A 9 15.21 -23.93 84.31
CA ARG A 9 14.30 -23.60 85.46
C ARG A 9 14.25 -22.20 86.06
N VAL A 10 13.01 -21.69 86.17
CA VAL A 10 12.60 -20.75 87.22
C VAL A 10 11.55 -21.40 88.12
N GLN A 11 11.83 -21.39 89.42
CA GLN A 11 10.95 -21.76 90.51
C GLN A 11 10.23 -20.50 91.02
N SER A 12 8.98 -20.70 91.40
CA SER A 12 7.99 -19.74 91.91
C SER A 12 8.45 -18.83 93.05
N ARG A 13 8.00 -17.56 93.04
CA ARG A 13 7.44 -16.92 94.24
C ARG A 13 6.38 -15.87 93.88
N SER A 14 5.27 -16.01 94.60
CA SER A 14 3.99 -15.32 94.51
C SER A 14 4.07 -13.91 95.10
N LEU A 15 3.37 -12.96 94.45
CA LEU A 15 2.67 -11.85 95.07
C LEU A 15 1.53 -11.42 94.12
N MET A 16 0.32 -11.92 94.37
CA MET A 16 -0.91 -11.41 93.74
C MET A 16 -1.51 -10.29 94.60
N PRO A 17 -2.05 -9.24 93.95
CA PRO A 17 -3.26 -8.59 94.38
C PRO A 17 -4.42 -9.04 93.49
N THR A 18 -5.55 -9.30 94.15
CA THR A 18 -6.86 -9.71 93.63
C THR A 18 -7.34 -8.89 92.43
N LEU A 19 -7.56 -9.56 91.29
CA LEU A 19 -8.31 -9.05 90.15
C LEU A 19 -9.40 -10.06 89.76
N HIS A 20 -10.59 -9.52 89.55
CA HIS A 20 -11.86 -10.17 89.27
C HIS A 20 -11.76 -11.39 88.33
N CYS A 21 -12.41 -12.48 88.74
CA CYS A 21 -12.65 -13.67 87.92
C CYS A 21 -13.61 -13.31 86.77
N ALA A 22 -13.05 -13.00 85.59
CA ALA A 22 -13.78 -13.07 84.34
C ALA A 22 -13.38 -14.37 83.63
N LYS A 23 -14.24 -15.39 83.72
CA LYS A 23 -14.15 -16.60 82.88
C LYS A 23 -14.22 -16.15 81.42
N ARG A 24 -13.07 -16.07 80.74
CA ARG A 24 -13.02 -15.91 79.28
C ARG A 24 -13.49 -17.23 78.66
N SER A 25 -14.73 -17.23 78.18
CA SER A 25 -15.27 -18.24 77.29
C SER A 25 -14.36 -18.36 76.07
N TYR A 26 -13.85 -19.56 75.80
CA TYR A 26 -13.41 -19.91 74.45
C TYR A 26 -14.69 -19.99 73.62
N ALA A 27 -14.97 -18.94 72.86
CA ALA A 27 -16.05 -18.97 71.89
C ALA A 27 -15.72 -20.05 70.85
N THR A 28 -16.47 -21.14 70.88
CA THR A 28 -16.55 -22.08 69.77
C THR A 28 -16.94 -21.27 68.53
N PRO A 29 -16.16 -21.30 67.44
CA PRO A 29 -16.53 -20.56 66.23
C PRO A 29 -17.93 -21.00 65.80
N THR A 30 -18.80 -20.02 65.56
CA THR A 30 -20.17 -20.21 65.05
C THR A 30 -20.11 -21.04 63.77
N SER A 31 -21.05 -21.98 63.55
CA SER A 31 -20.97 -22.90 62.39
C SER A 31 -20.87 -22.17 61.05
N GLU A 32 -21.48 -20.99 60.94
CA GLU A 32 -21.38 -20.11 59.78
C GLU A 32 -19.94 -19.64 59.47
N LEU A 33 -19.12 -19.34 60.49
CA LEU A 33 -17.72 -18.94 60.30
C LEU A 33 -16.84 -20.13 59.90
N LEU A 34 -17.19 -21.35 60.32
CA LEU A 34 -16.50 -22.57 59.88
C LEU A 34 -16.85 -22.87 58.42
N GLU A 35 -18.12 -22.77 58.05
CA GLU A 35 -18.58 -22.93 56.67
C GLU A 35 -17.96 -21.91 55.72
N GLU A 36 -17.84 -20.63 56.13
CA GLU A 36 -17.19 -19.60 55.31
C GLU A 36 -15.69 -19.87 55.11
N ARG A 37 -15.00 -20.39 56.14
CA ARG A 37 -13.59 -20.78 56.05
C ARG A 37 -13.41 -22.01 55.18
N ASP A 38 -14.27 -23.01 55.29
CA ASP A 38 -14.22 -24.21 54.47
C ASP A 38 -14.51 -23.89 53.00
N LYS A 39 -15.44 -22.95 52.73
CA LYS A 39 -15.68 -22.42 51.39
C LYS A 39 -14.44 -21.72 50.83
N LYS A 40 -13.81 -20.82 51.59
CA LYS A 40 -12.56 -20.15 51.18
C LYS A 40 -11.40 -21.14 50.98
N LEU A 41 -11.31 -22.18 51.81
CA LEU A 41 -10.31 -23.24 51.65
C LEU A 41 -10.53 -24.04 50.36
N ASN A 42 -11.78 -24.36 50.02
CA ASN A 42 -12.11 -25.02 48.76
C ASN A 42 -11.83 -24.13 47.54
N GLU A 43 -12.25 -22.86 47.57
CA GLU A 43 -11.94 -21.89 46.51
C GLU A 43 -10.43 -21.74 46.30
N LEU A 44 -9.65 -21.69 47.39
CA LEU A 44 -8.19 -21.60 47.32
C LEU A 44 -7.56 -22.88 46.79
N ASN A 45 -8.04 -24.05 47.21
CA ASN A 45 -7.58 -25.34 46.70
C ASN A 45 -7.86 -25.49 45.20
N GLU A 46 -9.05 -25.10 44.73
CA GLU A 46 -9.38 -25.10 43.31
C GLU A 46 -8.50 -24.13 42.51
N ALA A 47 -8.22 -22.94 43.05
CA ALA A 47 -7.33 -21.96 42.42
C ALA A 47 -5.89 -22.49 42.31
N VAL A 48 -5.39 -23.19 43.34
CA VAL A 48 -4.07 -23.84 43.31
C VAL A 48 -4.03 -24.97 42.28
N GLN A 49 -5.07 -25.81 42.21
CA GLN A 49 -5.14 -26.88 41.21
C GLN A 49 -5.17 -26.32 39.77
N ARG A 50 -5.92 -25.25 39.53
CA ARG A 50 -5.91 -24.54 38.24
C ARG A 50 -4.53 -23.99 37.90
N CYS A 51 -3.88 -23.29 38.85
CA CYS A 51 -2.53 -22.75 38.66
C CYS A 51 -1.48 -23.85 38.37
N MET A 52 -1.59 -25.01 39.03
CA MET A 52 -0.71 -26.17 38.77
C MET A 52 -0.94 -26.77 37.37
N ALA A 53 -2.20 -26.83 36.91
CA ALA A 53 -2.52 -27.26 35.56
C ALA A 53 -1.98 -26.29 34.50
N ASP A 54 -2.19 -24.98 34.70
CA ASP A 54 -1.68 -23.93 33.81
C ASP A 54 -0.15 -23.96 33.73
N LYS A 55 0.53 -24.14 34.88
CA LYS A 55 1.98 -24.30 34.93
C LYS A 55 2.45 -25.52 34.13
N LYS A 56 1.77 -26.66 34.24
CA LYS A 56 2.13 -27.87 33.48
C LYS A 56 1.95 -27.66 31.97
N THR A 57 0.85 -27.03 31.56
CA THR A 57 0.62 -26.67 30.15
C THR A 57 1.69 -25.70 29.64
N LEU A 58 2.09 -24.73 30.47
CA LEU A 58 3.17 -23.79 30.15
C LEU A 58 4.53 -24.50 30.01
N GLU A 59 4.85 -25.44 30.89
CA GLU A 59 6.07 -26.26 30.82
C GLU A 59 6.10 -27.11 29.55
N GLU A 60 4.99 -27.78 29.21
CA GLU A 60 4.86 -28.58 27.99
C GLU A 60 4.97 -27.73 26.72
N ARG A 61 4.39 -26.52 26.73
CA ARG A 61 4.48 -25.57 25.62
C ARG A 61 5.90 -25.02 25.47
N SER A 62 6.53 -24.60 26.56
CA SER A 62 7.89 -24.10 26.59
C SER A 62 8.89 -25.16 26.10
N ALA A 63 8.72 -26.42 26.52
CA ALA A 63 9.55 -27.53 26.02
C ALA A 63 9.41 -27.72 24.50
N LYS A 64 8.20 -27.64 23.95
CA LYS A 64 7.95 -27.71 22.50
C LYS A 64 8.54 -26.50 21.75
N GLU A 65 8.42 -25.30 22.31
CA GLU A 65 8.98 -24.07 21.73
C GLU A 65 10.51 -24.11 21.72
N VAL A 66 11.16 -24.55 22.80
CA VAL A 66 12.62 -24.72 22.88
C VAL A 66 13.12 -25.78 21.90
N ALA A 67 12.41 -26.91 21.76
CA ALA A 67 12.75 -27.93 20.77
C ALA A 67 12.65 -27.38 19.34
N THR A 68 11.59 -26.64 19.03
CA THR A 68 11.38 -26.00 17.72
C THR A 68 12.47 -24.95 17.43
N GLN A 69 12.78 -24.09 18.40
CA GLN A 69 13.85 -23.10 18.29
C GLN A 69 15.20 -23.76 18.02
N ARG A 70 15.54 -24.85 18.73
CA ARG A 70 16.77 -25.60 18.51
C ARG A 70 16.83 -26.21 17.11
N ASP A 71 15.71 -26.74 16.63
CA ASP A 71 15.63 -27.41 15.34
C ASP A 71 15.77 -26.47 14.13
N TYR A 72 15.35 -25.21 14.28
CA TYR A 72 15.40 -24.18 13.24
C TYR A 72 16.37 -23.03 13.53
N ALA A 73 17.23 -23.13 14.54
CA ALA A 73 18.19 -22.08 14.91
C ALA A 73 19.13 -21.69 13.75
N ILE A 74 19.49 -22.65 12.90
CA ILE A 74 20.38 -22.44 11.74
C ILE A 74 19.64 -21.90 10.51
N GLN A 75 18.34 -21.61 10.58
CA GLN A 75 17.53 -21.24 9.43
C GLN A 75 18.07 -20.03 8.68
N LYS A 76 18.48 -18.98 9.41
CA LYS A 76 19.02 -17.75 8.81
C LYS A 76 20.35 -18.01 8.11
N PHE A 77 21.27 -18.69 8.80
CA PHE A 77 22.56 -19.09 8.23
C PHE A 77 22.41 -20.00 7.00
N ALA A 78 21.50 -20.97 7.05
CA ALA A 78 21.22 -21.87 5.93
C ALA A 78 20.67 -21.10 4.72
N LYS A 79 19.79 -20.11 4.94
CA LYS A 79 19.23 -19.28 3.86
C LYS A 79 20.31 -18.46 3.16
N ASP A 80 21.18 -17.81 3.92
CA ASP A 80 22.25 -16.97 3.39
C ASP A 80 23.30 -17.80 2.62
N LEU A 81 23.51 -19.07 3.03
CA LEU A 81 24.45 -19.97 2.36
C LEU A 81 23.92 -20.52 1.02
N LEU A 82 22.61 -20.53 0.79
CA LEU A 82 22.00 -21.04 -0.46
C LEU A 82 22.42 -20.23 -1.69
N ASP A 83 22.64 -18.92 -1.54
CA ASP A 83 23.06 -18.08 -2.65
C ASP A 83 24.47 -18.44 -3.12
N THR A 84 25.37 -18.75 -2.18
CA THR A 84 26.72 -19.24 -2.49
C THR A 84 26.69 -20.60 -3.19
N VAL A 85 25.76 -21.49 -2.80
CA VAL A 85 25.56 -22.79 -3.45
C VAL A 85 25.06 -22.61 -4.88
N ASP A 86 24.13 -21.68 -5.10
CA ASP A 86 23.60 -21.39 -6.43
C ASP A 86 24.68 -20.80 -7.35
N VAL A 87 25.50 -19.88 -6.86
CA VAL A 87 26.63 -19.31 -7.62
C VAL A 87 27.63 -20.40 -8.03
N LEU A 88 27.94 -21.33 -7.14
CA LEU A 88 28.81 -22.47 -7.45
C LEU A 88 28.19 -23.38 -8.52
N GLY A 89 26.89 -23.63 -8.45
CA GLY A 89 26.14 -24.39 -9.45
C GLY A 89 26.08 -23.70 -10.81
N MET A 90 25.89 -22.37 -10.84
CA MET A 90 25.94 -21.56 -12.07
C MET A 90 27.34 -21.59 -12.70
N ALA A 91 28.38 -21.45 -11.88
CA ALA A 91 29.75 -21.50 -12.35
C ALA A 91 30.07 -22.88 -12.97
N LYS A 92 29.58 -23.98 -12.39
CA LYS A 92 29.65 -25.32 -12.99
C LYS A 92 28.90 -25.42 -14.32
N ALA A 93 27.68 -24.88 -14.40
CA ALA A 93 26.84 -24.92 -15.61
C ALA A 93 27.38 -24.05 -16.76
N SER A 94 28.22 -23.05 -16.45
CA SER A 94 28.84 -22.19 -17.46
C SER A 94 29.95 -22.86 -18.28
N ILE A 95 30.47 -24.02 -17.81
CA ILE A 95 31.47 -24.80 -18.54
C ILE A 95 30.75 -25.62 -19.62
N PRO A 96 31.08 -25.45 -20.92
CA PRO A 96 30.43 -26.20 -22.00
C PRO A 96 30.56 -27.72 -21.82
N ALA A 97 29.52 -28.47 -22.20
CA ALA A 97 29.45 -29.93 -22.04
C ALA A 97 30.62 -30.67 -22.69
N ASP A 98 31.19 -30.11 -23.76
CA ASP A 98 32.36 -30.65 -24.47
C ASP A 98 33.59 -30.78 -23.55
N PHE A 99 33.69 -29.99 -22.47
CA PHE A 99 34.82 -30.01 -21.53
C PHE A 99 34.53 -30.77 -20.22
N HIS A 100 33.42 -31.52 -20.16
CA HIS A 100 33.05 -32.31 -18.97
C HIS A 100 33.80 -33.64 -18.88
N ALA A 101 34.31 -34.16 -20.00
CA ALA A 101 35.13 -35.37 -20.06
C ALA A 101 36.18 -35.30 -21.18
N LYS A 102 37.35 -35.92 -20.98
CA LYS A 102 38.48 -35.89 -21.92
C LYS A 102 38.16 -36.49 -23.30
N GLU A 103 37.16 -37.36 -23.37
CA GLU A 103 36.78 -38.10 -24.59
C GLU A 103 35.83 -37.32 -25.52
N SER A 104 35.31 -36.16 -25.08
CA SER A 104 34.22 -35.43 -25.73
C SER A 104 34.67 -34.34 -26.73
N ILE A 105 35.98 -34.18 -26.97
CA ILE A 105 36.55 -32.96 -27.56
C ILE A 105 37.09 -33.19 -28.99
N LYS A 106 36.86 -32.22 -29.89
CA LYS A 106 37.41 -32.22 -31.27
C LYS A 106 38.90 -31.83 -31.30
N LYS A 107 39.67 -32.43 -32.21
CA LYS A 107 41.15 -32.42 -32.42
C LYS A 107 41.92 -31.06 -32.45
N HIS A 108 41.30 -29.90 -32.21
CA HIS A 108 41.91 -28.58 -32.48
C HIS A 108 42.10 -27.68 -31.23
N THR A 109 42.03 -28.23 -30.02
CA THR A 109 42.27 -27.47 -28.77
C THR A 109 43.55 -27.97 -28.09
N PRO A 110 44.44 -27.11 -27.57
CA PRO A 110 45.65 -27.55 -26.86
C PRO A 110 45.31 -28.45 -25.67
N GLU A 111 45.92 -29.65 -25.58
CA GLU A 111 45.64 -30.67 -24.53
C GLU A 111 45.75 -30.11 -23.11
N GLU A 112 46.64 -29.13 -22.90
CA GLU A 112 46.87 -28.49 -21.61
C GLU A 112 45.70 -27.62 -21.12
N ILE A 113 44.95 -27.00 -22.04
CA ILE A 113 43.77 -26.17 -21.73
C ILE A 113 42.57 -27.08 -21.41
N ILE A 114 42.46 -28.19 -22.12
CA ILE A 114 41.46 -29.23 -21.88
C ILE A 114 41.62 -29.81 -20.47
N ASP A 115 42.85 -30.16 -20.09
CA ASP A 115 43.12 -30.75 -18.78
C ASP A 115 42.84 -29.76 -17.64
N LYS A 116 43.25 -28.50 -17.79
CA LYS A 116 42.97 -27.43 -16.80
C LYS A 116 41.47 -27.19 -16.61
N MET A 117 40.68 -27.18 -17.69
CA MET A 117 39.23 -26.97 -17.61
C MET A 117 38.48 -28.20 -17.07
N THR A 118 38.90 -29.41 -17.46
CA THR A 118 38.32 -30.66 -16.94
C THR A 118 38.62 -30.82 -15.44
N ASN A 119 39.85 -30.48 -15.02
CA ASN A 119 40.24 -30.48 -13.61
C ASN A 119 39.49 -29.43 -12.79
N LEU A 120 39.23 -28.24 -13.37
CA LEU A 120 38.42 -27.20 -12.74
C LEU A 120 36.96 -27.64 -12.56
N TYR A 121 36.33 -28.20 -13.61
CA TYR A 121 34.97 -28.76 -13.53
C TYR A 121 34.87 -29.87 -12.47
N THR A 122 35.89 -30.75 -12.41
CA THR A 122 35.98 -31.82 -11.42
C THR A 122 36.11 -31.27 -10.00
N GLY A 123 37.01 -30.29 -9.79
CA GLY A 123 37.18 -29.61 -8.50
C GLY A 123 35.90 -28.94 -8.02
N MET A 124 35.22 -28.19 -8.89
CA MET A 124 33.95 -27.52 -8.57
C MET A 124 32.84 -28.53 -8.28
N THR A 125 32.77 -29.63 -9.02
CA THR A 125 31.80 -30.70 -8.78
C THR A 125 32.03 -31.39 -7.44
N MET A 126 33.29 -31.65 -7.06
CA MET A 126 33.62 -32.22 -5.76
C MET A 126 33.26 -31.27 -4.61
N THR A 127 33.54 -29.97 -4.76
CA THR A 127 33.18 -28.95 -3.77
C THR A 127 31.66 -28.80 -3.62
N GLU A 128 30.91 -28.77 -4.72
CA GLU A 128 29.45 -28.72 -4.70
C GLU A 128 28.87 -29.96 -3.98
N ASN A 129 29.37 -31.15 -4.30
CA ASN A 129 28.90 -32.39 -3.70
C ASN A 129 29.19 -32.47 -2.20
N GLU A 130 30.38 -32.04 -1.76
CA GLU A 130 30.73 -32.04 -0.33
C GLU A 130 29.92 -31.00 0.46
N LEU A 131 29.65 -29.85 -0.15
CA LEU A 131 28.78 -28.83 0.41
C LEU A 131 27.34 -29.33 0.55
N LEU A 132 26.78 -29.94 -0.50
CA LEU A 132 25.43 -30.51 -0.45
C LEU A 132 25.30 -31.66 0.56
N LYS A 133 26.32 -32.52 0.70
CA LYS A 133 26.36 -33.55 1.76
C LYS A 133 26.36 -32.93 3.16
N THR A 134 27.10 -31.84 3.34
CA THR A 134 27.16 -31.13 4.63
C THR A 134 25.82 -30.45 4.95
N LEU A 135 25.20 -29.80 3.98
CA LEU A 135 23.86 -29.22 4.12
C LEU A 135 22.81 -30.28 4.47
N LYS A 136 22.85 -31.45 3.82
CA LYS A 136 21.96 -32.58 4.12
C LYS A 136 22.14 -33.12 5.54
N ARG A 137 23.37 -33.21 6.05
CA ARG A 137 23.63 -33.61 7.46
C ARG A 137 22.99 -32.68 8.48
N HIS A 138 22.81 -31.41 8.14
CA HIS A 138 22.14 -30.42 8.97
C HIS A 138 20.63 -30.29 8.67
N GLY A 139 20.06 -31.21 7.86
CA GLY A 139 18.64 -31.29 7.55
C GLY A 139 18.19 -30.37 6.41
N LEU A 140 19.11 -29.75 5.66
CA LEU A 140 18.78 -28.95 4.50
C LEU A 140 18.82 -29.81 3.23
N GLU A 141 17.66 -29.99 2.59
CA GLU A 141 17.50 -30.85 1.42
C GLU A 141 16.92 -30.10 0.23
N LYS A 142 17.33 -30.48 -0.98
CA LYS A 142 16.74 -29.96 -2.22
C LYS A 142 15.31 -30.48 -2.33
N VAL A 143 14.38 -29.60 -2.65
CA VAL A 143 12.98 -29.96 -2.93
C VAL A 143 12.93 -30.70 -4.26
N ASP A 144 12.27 -31.85 -4.28
CA ASP A 144 12.09 -32.65 -5.49
C ASP A 144 11.19 -31.93 -6.49
N LEU A 145 11.80 -31.41 -7.55
CA LEU A 145 11.19 -30.71 -8.67
C LEU A 145 11.78 -31.28 -9.95
N GLN A 146 10.92 -31.79 -10.84
CA GLN A 146 11.33 -32.43 -12.09
C GLN A 146 10.64 -31.79 -13.30
N LEU A 147 11.34 -31.78 -14.44
CA LEU A 147 10.75 -31.35 -15.70
C LEU A 147 9.59 -32.26 -16.09
N GLY A 148 8.47 -31.68 -16.51
CA GLY A 148 7.22 -32.38 -16.81
C GLY A 148 6.33 -32.69 -15.60
N GLN A 149 6.79 -32.43 -14.37
CA GLN A 149 5.97 -32.59 -13.16
C GLN A 149 4.89 -31.50 -13.09
N LYS A 150 3.72 -31.85 -12.53
CA LYS A 150 2.65 -30.87 -12.25
C LYS A 150 3.12 -29.85 -11.22
N PHE A 151 2.88 -28.58 -11.49
CA PHE A 151 3.29 -27.47 -10.64
C PHE A 151 2.59 -27.52 -9.27
N ASP A 152 3.37 -27.59 -8.20
CA ASP A 152 2.91 -27.57 -6.81
C ASP A 152 3.31 -26.24 -6.14
N LYS A 153 2.30 -25.41 -5.83
CA LYS A 153 2.46 -24.08 -5.22
C LYS A 153 3.10 -24.14 -3.83
N ALA A 154 3.04 -25.27 -3.13
CA ALA A 154 3.65 -25.41 -1.81
C ALA A 154 5.18 -25.60 -1.89
N LYS A 155 5.69 -26.04 -3.04
CA LYS A 155 7.09 -26.46 -3.23
C LYS A 155 7.86 -25.57 -4.20
N ALA A 156 7.16 -24.91 -5.13
CA ALA A 156 7.76 -24.04 -6.13
C ALA A 156 6.89 -22.80 -6.41
N GLN A 157 7.56 -21.73 -6.84
CA GLN A 157 6.97 -20.50 -7.37
C GLN A 157 7.17 -20.45 -8.89
N SER A 158 6.10 -20.14 -9.62
CA SER A 158 6.20 -19.88 -11.06
C SER A 158 6.79 -18.49 -11.28
N VAL A 159 7.91 -18.41 -11.97
CA VAL A 159 8.57 -17.14 -12.36
C VAL A 159 8.40 -16.82 -13.84
N LEU A 160 8.05 -17.82 -14.64
CA LEU A 160 7.87 -17.69 -16.08
C LEU A 160 6.70 -18.57 -16.52
N SER A 161 5.80 -18.04 -17.33
CA SER A 161 4.71 -18.82 -17.94
C SER A 161 4.77 -18.65 -19.45
N LYS A 162 4.86 -19.76 -20.19
CA LYS A 162 4.95 -19.74 -21.66
C LYS A 162 4.06 -20.83 -22.25
N GLU A 163 3.40 -20.52 -23.36
CA GLU A 163 2.71 -21.53 -24.17
C GLU A 163 3.75 -22.35 -24.95
N ILE A 164 3.75 -23.66 -24.74
CA ILE A 164 4.64 -24.61 -25.44
C ILE A 164 3.74 -25.61 -26.15
N PRO A 165 3.79 -25.69 -27.51
CA PRO A 165 3.09 -26.72 -28.25
C PRO A 165 3.48 -28.12 -27.75
N ASP A 166 2.51 -29.02 -27.65
CA ASP A 166 2.68 -30.42 -27.25
C ASP A 166 3.09 -30.70 -25.79
N GLN A 167 2.98 -29.72 -24.87
CA GLN A 167 3.10 -29.96 -23.42
C GLN A 167 1.82 -29.63 -22.65
N PRO A 168 1.43 -30.45 -21.65
CA PRO A 168 0.22 -30.21 -20.86
C PRO A 168 0.36 -28.97 -19.95
N ALA A 169 -0.66 -28.12 -19.93
CA ALA A 169 -0.69 -26.90 -19.15
C ALA A 169 -0.58 -27.17 -17.63
N GLY A 170 0.09 -26.27 -16.91
CA GLY A 170 0.34 -26.41 -15.48
C GLY A 170 1.48 -27.37 -15.12
N THR A 171 2.30 -27.79 -16.10
CA THR A 171 3.52 -28.58 -15.85
C THR A 171 4.80 -27.71 -15.89
N ILE A 172 5.83 -28.16 -15.19
CA ILE A 172 7.13 -27.47 -15.10
C ILE A 172 7.95 -27.74 -16.37
N PHE A 173 8.26 -26.71 -17.16
CA PHE A 173 9.09 -26.85 -18.37
C PHE A 173 10.55 -26.42 -18.16
N THR A 174 10.84 -25.65 -17.10
CA THR A 174 12.20 -25.26 -16.73
C THR A 174 12.30 -25.05 -15.23
N ILE A 175 13.47 -25.30 -14.66
CA ILE A 175 13.79 -25.01 -13.25
C ILE A 175 14.89 -23.96 -13.25
N ASN A 176 14.52 -22.72 -12.94
CA ASN A 176 15.45 -21.59 -12.92
C ASN A 176 16.26 -21.56 -11.63
N LYS A 177 15.64 -21.90 -10.49
CA LYS A 177 16.33 -22.08 -9.21
C LYS A 177 15.77 -23.28 -8.44
N PRO A 178 16.62 -24.13 -7.85
CA PRO A 178 16.17 -25.23 -7.00
C PRO A 178 15.60 -24.70 -5.68
N GLY A 179 14.54 -25.38 -5.20
CA GLY A 179 13.96 -25.16 -3.88
C GLY A 179 14.72 -25.92 -2.80
N TYR A 180 14.66 -25.44 -1.55
CA TYR A 180 15.28 -26.08 -0.40
C TYR A 180 14.34 -26.12 0.81
N ALA A 181 14.33 -27.26 1.50
CA ALA A 181 13.60 -27.49 2.73
C ALA A 181 14.59 -27.73 3.87
N LEU A 182 14.33 -27.12 5.03
CA LEU A 182 15.02 -27.44 6.28
C LEU A 182 14.10 -28.36 7.08
N ARG A 183 14.45 -29.65 7.15
CA ARG A 183 13.62 -30.71 7.72
C ARG A 183 12.25 -30.76 7.02
N ASN A 184 11.18 -30.36 7.70
CA ASN A 184 9.81 -30.39 7.16
C ASN A 184 9.30 -29.00 6.71
N ARG A 185 10.11 -27.94 6.83
CA ARG A 185 9.72 -26.57 6.47
C ARG A 185 10.44 -26.11 5.22
N ILE A 186 9.68 -25.64 4.22
CA ILE A 186 10.26 -25.01 3.03
C ILE A 186 10.97 -23.71 3.43
N LEU A 187 12.28 -23.66 3.17
CA LEU A 187 13.10 -22.48 3.43
C LEU A 187 13.12 -21.54 2.22
N ARG A 188 13.15 -22.14 1.02
CA ARG A 188 13.12 -21.44 -0.26
C ARG A 188 12.33 -22.25 -1.27
N LEU A 189 11.31 -21.64 -1.87
CA LEU A 189 10.56 -22.24 -2.97
C LEU A 189 11.48 -22.34 -4.20
N GLY A 190 11.36 -23.44 -4.96
CA GLY A 190 12.02 -23.51 -6.25
C GLY A 190 11.41 -22.52 -7.23
N GLN A 191 12.21 -21.88 -8.08
CA GLN A 191 11.70 -21.01 -9.13
C GLN A 191 11.62 -21.80 -10.42
N VAL A 192 10.42 -21.94 -10.96
CA VAL A 192 10.16 -22.80 -12.13
C VAL A 192 9.39 -22.04 -13.20
N GLY A 193 9.59 -22.42 -14.46
CA GLY A 193 8.73 -22.03 -15.55
C GLY A 193 7.59 -23.03 -15.73
N VAL A 194 6.37 -22.55 -15.88
CA VAL A 194 5.16 -23.39 -16.00
C VAL A 194 4.52 -23.21 -17.38
N VAL A 195 4.06 -24.30 -17.99
CA VAL A 195 3.34 -24.26 -19.27
C VAL A 195 2.00 -23.57 -19.06
N ALA A 196 1.77 -22.46 -19.77
CA ALA A 196 0.56 -21.65 -19.64
C ALA A 196 -0.68 -22.42 -20.18
N GLU A 197 -1.83 -22.25 -19.53
CA GLU A 197 -3.11 -22.67 -20.09
C GLU A 197 -3.50 -21.72 -21.23
N LYS A 198 -4.05 -22.26 -22.33
CA LYS A 198 -4.73 -21.42 -23.34
C LYS A 198 -5.87 -20.69 -22.66
N ARG A 199 -5.75 -19.37 -22.45
CA ARG A 199 -6.78 -18.56 -21.79
C ARG A 199 -7.19 -17.35 -22.62
N THR A 200 -8.47 -17.36 -23.00
CA THR A 200 -9.32 -16.18 -23.17
C THR A 200 -9.31 -15.37 -21.86
N PHE A 201 -9.12 -14.04 -21.97
CA PHE A 201 -8.92 -13.15 -20.84
C PHE A 201 -10.16 -13.05 -19.94
N ALA A 202 -10.07 -13.66 -18.76
CA ALA A 202 -10.84 -13.31 -17.58
C ALA A 202 -9.85 -13.07 -16.42
N SER A 203 -10.00 -11.91 -15.80
CA SER A 203 -9.24 -11.38 -14.67
C SER A 203 -9.26 -12.29 -13.44
N HIS A 204 -8.09 -12.55 -12.83
CA HIS A 204 -7.91 -12.77 -11.38
C HIS A 204 -6.40 -12.82 -11.06
N VAL A 205 -5.88 -11.77 -10.42
CA VAL A 205 -4.63 -11.81 -9.66
C VAL A 205 -5.03 -11.94 -8.19
N PRO A 206 -4.57 -12.96 -7.44
CA PRO A 206 -4.89 -13.04 -6.03
C PRO A 206 -4.13 -11.96 -5.27
N ILE A 207 -4.88 -11.01 -4.70
CA ILE A 207 -4.43 -10.04 -3.72
C ILE A 207 -3.86 -10.80 -2.52
N LYS A 208 -2.61 -10.51 -2.12
CA LYS A 208 -2.10 -10.91 -0.80
C LYS A 208 -2.90 -10.13 0.25
N THR A 209 -3.75 -10.81 1.01
CA THR A 209 -4.43 -10.23 2.17
C THR A 209 -3.44 -10.11 3.33
N ASP A 210 -2.77 -8.97 3.42
CA ASP A 210 -2.17 -8.50 4.67
C ASP A 210 -3.16 -7.51 5.30
N GLY A 211 -3.54 -7.75 6.56
CA GLY A 211 -4.48 -6.97 7.40
C GLY A 211 -5.45 -6.04 6.67
N SER A 212 -6.59 -6.55 6.18
CA SER A 212 -7.59 -5.75 5.49
C SER A 212 -8.25 -4.74 6.43
N LYS A 213 -7.86 -3.46 6.31
CA LYS A 213 -8.47 -2.36 7.08
C LYS A 213 -9.97 -2.35 6.84
N THR A 214 -10.73 -2.44 7.92
CA THR A 214 -12.18 -2.31 7.91
C THR A 214 -12.55 -1.11 8.78
N THR A 215 -13.34 -0.19 8.24
CA THR A 215 -13.91 0.92 8.99
C THR A 215 -15.41 0.68 9.15
N LEU A 216 -15.87 0.60 10.40
CA LEU A 216 -17.28 0.63 10.72
C LEU A 216 -17.71 2.08 10.90
N CYS A 217 -18.73 2.48 10.15
CA CYS A 217 -19.37 3.78 10.28
C CYS A 217 -20.77 3.57 10.84
N PHE A 218 -21.05 4.04 12.05
CA PHE A 218 -22.37 3.92 12.66
C PHE A 218 -22.75 5.18 13.43
N SER A 219 -24.05 5.40 13.57
CA SER A 219 -24.58 6.55 14.32
C SER A 219 -25.30 6.05 15.57
N ILE A 220 -25.08 6.74 16.69
CA ILE A 220 -25.81 6.47 17.94
C ILE A 220 -26.54 7.71 18.42
N ASN A 221 -27.71 7.49 18.99
CA ASN A 221 -28.44 8.53 19.71
C ASN A 221 -27.79 8.74 21.07
N ASP A 222 -27.64 10.01 21.47
CA ASP A 222 -27.01 10.37 22.74
C ASP A 222 -27.87 9.88 23.92
N LYS A 223 -27.38 8.84 24.61
CA LYS A 223 -27.95 8.31 25.86
C LYS A 223 -26.85 7.63 26.69
N VAL A 224 -27.04 7.63 28.01
CA VAL A 224 -26.14 6.95 28.94
C VAL A 224 -26.01 5.47 28.56
N GLY A 225 -24.76 5.01 28.36
CA GLY A 225 -24.44 3.62 28.04
C GLY A 225 -24.46 3.26 26.54
N ALA A 226 -24.95 4.10 25.63
CA ALA A 226 -25.06 3.75 24.21
C ALA A 226 -23.72 3.36 23.56
N LEU A 227 -22.66 4.13 23.83
CA LEU A 227 -21.32 3.82 23.31
C LEU A 227 -20.73 2.58 24.00
N GLU A 228 -21.00 2.39 25.29
CA GLU A 228 -20.51 1.23 26.04
C GLU A 228 -21.08 -0.07 25.46
N ASP A 229 -22.39 -0.10 25.15
CA ASP A 229 -23.05 -1.24 24.51
C ASP A 229 -22.42 -1.59 23.15
N CYS A 230 -22.11 -0.56 22.34
CA CYS A 230 -21.47 -0.73 21.04
C CYS A 230 -20.04 -1.28 21.19
N LEU A 231 -19.24 -0.71 22.10
CA LEU A 231 -17.86 -1.17 22.34
C LEU A 231 -17.81 -2.55 23.00
N ALA A 232 -18.79 -2.89 23.85
CA ALA A 232 -18.93 -4.22 24.44
C ALA A 232 -19.19 -5.29 23.38
N THR A 233 -20.01 -4.97 22.38
CA THR A 233 -20.27 -5.85 21.21
C THR A 233 -18.98 -6.14 20.45
N ILE A 234 -18.17 -5.11 20.19
CA ILE A 234 -16.89 -5.25 19.48
C ILE A 234 -15.89 -6.07 20.34
N LYS A 235 -15.80 -5.76 21.64
CA LYS A 235 -14.92 -6.45 22.59
C LYS A 235 -15.26 -7.94 22.69
N ALA A 236 -16.55 -8.30 22.67
CA ALA A 236 -17.00 -9.68 22.73
C ALA A 236 -16.50 -10.54 21.55
N MET A 237 -16.13 -9.91 20.43
CA MET A 237 -15.68 -10.59 19.21
C MET A 237 -14.16 -10.68 19.08
N ASP A 238 -13.40 -10.27 20.10
CA ASP A 238 -11.93 -10.31 20.14
C ASP A 238 -11.29 -9.59 18.94
N ILE A 239 -11.72 -8.35 18.72
CA ILE A 239 -11.21 -7.48 17.65
C ILE A 239 -10.43 -6.33 18.25
N SER A 240 -9.23 -6.11 17.71
CA SER A 240 -8.42 -4.95 18.05
C SER A 240 -8.88 -3.71 17.27
N LEU A 241 -9.16 -2.63 18.01
CA LEU A 241 -9.46 -1.33 17.44
C LEU A 241 -8.17 -0.56 17.22
N THR A 242 -7.97 -0.09 15.99
CA THR A 242 -6.79 0.72 15.64
C THR A 242 -7.06 2.22 15.79
N ARG A 243 -8.30 2.64 15.55
CA ARG A 243 -8.74 4.02 15.72
C ARG A 243 -10.23 4.06 16.03
N ILE A 244 -10.62 4.91 16.97
CA ILE A 244 -12.01 5.24 17.26
C ILE A 244 -12.11 6.75 17.21
N GLU A 245 -13.01 7.25 16.38
CA GLU A 245 -13.33 8.66 16.31
C GLU A 245 -14.83 8.85 16.44
N SER A 246 -15.24 9.74 17.34
CA SER A 246 -16.61 10.25 17.39
C SER A 246 -16.64 11.65 16.83
N ARG A 247 -17.69 11.99 16.10
CA ARG A 247 -17.99 13.37 15.69
C ARG A 247 -19.45 13.65 16.00
N PRO A 248 -19.79 14.88 16.46
CA PRO A 248 -21.18 15.29 16.48
C PRO A 248 -21.77 15.05 15.09
N SER A 249 -22.85 14.28 15.04
CA SER A 249 -23.52 14.00 13.80
C SER A 249 -24.04 15.30 13.22
N ARG A 250 -24.13 15.32 11.89
CA ARG A 250 -24.74 16.45 11.19
C ARG A 250 -26.26 16.29 11.06
N THR A 251 -26.89 15.53 11.96
CA THR A 251 -28.34 15.46 12.15
C THR A 251 -28.85 16.58 13.08
N GLU A 252 -30.18 16.71 13.24
CA GLU A 252 -30.80 17.70 14.15
C GLU A 252 -30.84 17.21 15.61
N GLU A 253 -30.91 15.90 15.81
CA GLU A 253 -30.69 15.26 17.11
C GLU A 253 -29.18 15.30 17.41
N TRP A 254 -28.77 15.53 18.67
CA TRP A 254 -27.36 15.63 19.09
C TRP A 254 -26.65 14.26 19.06
N ASP A 255 -26.84 13.51 17.99
CA ASP A 255 -26.29 12.19 17.78
C ASP A 255 -24.79 12.26 17.53
N TYR A 256 -24.14 11.10 17.61
CA TYR A 256 -22.73 10.97 17.33
C TYR A 256 -22.50 9.96 16.19
N ASP A 257 -21.79 10.41 15.16
CA ASP A 257 -21.25 9.54 14.12
C ASP A 257 -19.93 8.96 14.66
N PHE A 258 -19.85 7.63 14.71
CA PHE A 258 -18.66 6.88 15.08
C PHE A 258 -17.99 6.29 13.84
N PHE A 259 -16.68 6.46 13.78
CA PHE A 259 -15.78 5.85 12.80
C PHE A 259 -14.79 4.98 13.55
N VAL A 260 -14.92 3.67 13.36
CA VAL A 260 -14.14 2.68 14.09
C VAL A 260 -13.33 1.87 13.09
N ASP A 261 -12.01 2.09 13.07
CA ASP A 261 -11.08 1.30 12.28
C ASP A 261 -10.64 0.08 13.07
N LEU A 262 -10.79 -1.08 12.46
CA LEU A 262 -10.52 -2.36 13.09
C LEU A 262 -9.71 -3.29 12.19
N ASN A 263 -8.97 -4.19 12.84
CA ASN A 263 -8.26 -5.29 12.17
C ASN A 263 -9.05 -6.58 12.43
N ALA A 264 -9.89 -6.97 11.49
CA ALA A 264 -10.61 -8.24 11.52
C ALA A 264 -9.76 -9.37 10.90
N ARG A 265 -9.98 -10.61 11.37
CA ARG A 265 -9.37 -11.81 10.80
C ARG A 265 -9.94 -12.17 9.43
N ASP A 266 -11.26 -12.04 9.29
CA ASP A 266 -12.01 -12.35 8.08
C ASP A 266 -13.34 -11.60 8.05
N GLY A 267 -14.03 -11.66 6.91
CA GLY A 267 -15.33 -11.00 6.72
C GLY A 267 -16.46 -11.57 7.58
N THR A 268 -16.36 -12.83 8.05
CA THR A 268 -17.37 -13.43 8.93
C THR A 268 -17.31 -12.82 10.34
N GLN A 269 -16.11 -12.49 10.82
CA GLN A 269 -15.92 -11.77 12.07
C GLN A 269 -16.51 -10.35 11.98
N VAL A 270 -16.37 -9.67 10.84
CA VAL A 270 -16.96 -8.34 10.59
C VAL A 270 -18.49 -8.41 10.60
N ASN A 271 -19.09 -9.37 9.88
CA ASN A 271 -20.55 -9.52 9.83
C ASN A 271 -21.16 -9.73 11.22
N LYS A 272 -20.54 -10.57 12.07
CA LYS A 272 -21.02 -10.80 13.45
C LYS A 272 -21.01 -9.55 14.31
N VAL A 273 -19.99 -8.70 14.16
CA VAL A 273 -19.92 -7.42 14.88
C VAL A 273 -21.02 -6.49 14.40
N VAL A 274 -21.25 -6.44 13.10
CA VAL A 274 -22.27 -5.59 12.49
C VAL A 274 -23.67 -6.03 12.93
N ASP A 275 -23.95 -7.33 12.96
CA ASP A 275 -25.23 -7.87 13.43
C ASP A 275 -25.49 -7.51 14.91
N GLY A 276 -24.45 -7.52 15.74
CA GLY A 276 -24.55 -7.04 17.13
C GLY A 276 -24.74 -5.52 17.22
N LEU A 277 -23.97 -4.74 16.44
CA LEU A 277 -24.05 -3.28 16.45
C LEU A 277 -25.42 -2.77 15.96
N ARG A 278 -26.04 -3.46 15.00
CA ARG A 278 -27.39 -3.12 14.48
C ARG A 278 -28.46 -3.14 15.58
N GLN A 279 -28.23 -3.78 16.73
CA GLN A 279 -29.16 -3.76 17.87
C GLN A 279 -29.07 -2.46 18.69
N HIS A 280 -27.97 -1.72 18.56
CA HIS A 280 -27.65 -0.56 19.39
C HIS A 280 -27.50 0.74 18.59
N THR A 281 -27.57 0.67 17.27
CA THR A 281 -27.26 1.78 16.36
C THR A 281 -28.38 1.96 15.34
N THR A 282 -28.54 3.17 14.83
CA THR A 282 -29.58 3.50 13.85
C THR A 282 -29.22 3.03 12.44
N ASP A 283 -27.92 3.04 12.12
CA ASP A 283 -27.35 2.58 10.85
C ASP A 283 -25.92 2.09 11.09
N VAL A 284 -25.50 1.05 10.34
CA VAL A 284 -24.13 0.51 10.35
C VAL A 284 -23.68 0.24 8.93
N ARG A 285 -22.57 0.84 8.53
CA ARG A 285 -21.92 0.58 7.25
C ARG A 285 -20.50 0.09 7.42
N ILE A 286 -20.09 -0.69 6.44
CA ILE A 286 -18.81 -1.38 6.42
C ILE A 286 -18.02 -0.86 5.22
N LEU A 287 -16.89 -0.22 5.50
CA LEU A 287 -15.89 0.13 4.50
C LEU A 287 -14.75 -0.88 4.63
N GLY A 288 -14.56 -1.78 3.68
CA GLY A 288 -13.64 -2.91 3.88
C GLY A 288 -13.35 -3.69 2.59
N PRO A 289 -12.55 -4.78 2.69
CA PRO A 289 -12.21 -5.61 1.53
C PRO A 289 -13.44 -6.32 0.96
N ASP A 290 -13.33 -6.74 -0.31
CA ASP A 290 -14.36 -7.51 -0.99
C ASP A 290 -14.63 -8.85 -0.27
N GLY A 291 -15.90 -9.23 -0.17
CA GLY A 291 -16.35 -10.48 0.47
C GLY A 291 -17.16 -10.32 1.75
N VAL A 292 -17.44 -9.08 2.18
CA VAL A 292 -18.37 -8.76 3.26
C VAL A 292 -19.71 -8.33 2.66
N GLN A 293 -20.83 -8.82 3.20
CA GLN A 293 -22.15 -8.48 2.66
C GLN A 293 -22.44 -7.00 2.93
N ASP A 294 -22.95 -6.28 1.93
CA ASP A 294 -23.21 -4.84 1.96
C ASP A 294 -21.96 -3.96 2.22
N SER A 295 -20.74 -4.47 2.01
CA SER A 295 -19.53 -3.65 2.13
C SER A 295 -19.28 -2.79 0.91
N VAL A 296 -18.79 -1.59 1.16
CA VAL A 296 -18.32 -0.67 0.13
C VAL A 296 -16.80 -0.67 0.17
N PRO A 297 -16.11 -0.58 -0.99
CA PRO A 297 -14.67 -0.42 -1.01
C PRO A 297 -14.22 0.73 -0.12
N TRP A 298 -13.23 0.46 0.71
CA TRP A 298 -12.70 1.48 1.62
C TRP A 298 -12.14 2.69 0.86
N PHE A 299 -12.34 3.88 1.42
CA PHE A 299 -11.80 5.13 0.89
C PHE A 299 -11.39 6.07 2.03
N PRO A 300 -10.36 6.92 1.82
CA PRO A 300 -9.92 7.90 2.80
C PRO A 300 -11.01 8.94 3.06
N ARG A 301 -11.23 9.31 4.33
CA ARG A 301 -12.24 10.31 4.72
C ARG A 301 -11.62 11.63 5.14
N LYS A 302 -10.36 11.60 5.58
CA LYS A 302 -9.54 12.76 5.91
C LYS A 302 -8.25 12.73 5.11
N MET A 303 -7.67 13.90 4.91
CA MET A 303 -6.36 14.02 4.26
C MET A 303 -5.27 13.19 4.98
N SER A 304 -5.33 13.08 6.31
CA SER A 304 -4.41 12.22 7.09
C SER A 304 -4.52 10.73 6.77
N ASP A 305 -5.66 10.26 6.26
CA ASP A 305 -5.82 8.84 5.88
C ASP A 305 -4.97 8.48 4.65
N LEU A 306 -4.55 9.48 3.86
CA LEU A 306 -3.61 9.29 2.74
C LEU A 306 -2.22 8.86 3.23
N ASP A 307 -1.89 9.06 4.51
CA ASP A 307 -0.66 8.51 5.12
C ASP A 307 -0.60 6.98 5.05
N THR A 308 -1.74 6.32 4.86
CA THR A 308 -1.79 4.86 4.73
C THR A 308 -1.37 4.35 3.36
N PHE A 309 -1.19 5.25 2.37
CA PHE A 309 -0.80 4.89 1.00
C PHE A 309 0.72 4.79 0.84
N SER A 310 1.49 5.41 1.74
CA SER A 310 2.95 5.49 1.63
C SER A 310 3.66 4.14 1.64
N GLU A 311 2.98 3.06 2.02
CA GLU A 311 3.55 1.70 2.05
C GLU A 311 3.03 0.80 0.90
N LYS A 312 2.07 1.29 0.09
CA LYS A 312 1.36 0.50 -0.93
C LYS A 312 1.83 0.82 -2.35
N VAL A 313 3.14 0.85 -2.56
CA VAL A 313 3.72 1.11 -3.90
C VAL A 313 3.83 -0.20 -4.68
N LEU A 314 3.32 -0.19 -5.91
CA LEU A 314 3.26 -1.35 -6.79
C LEU A 314 4.59 -1.58 -7.51
N GLU A 315 5.14 -0.52 -8.11
CA GLU A 315 6.33 -0.56 -8.97
C GLU A 315 6.95 0.84 -9.14
N MET A 316 8.05 0.93 -9.89
CA MET A 316 8.79 2.18 -10.18
C MET A 316 9.30 2.91 -8.92
N GLY A 317 9.54 2.15 -7.84
CA GLY A 317 10.09 2.66 -6.58
C GLY A 317 11.61 2.49 -6.49
N GLU A 318 12.06 1.71 -5.49
CA GLU A 318 13.47 1.34 -5.31
C GLU A 318 13.90 0.20 -6.24
N GLU A 319 12.95 -0.67 -6.58
CA GLU A 319 13.16 -1.80 -7.48
C GLU A 319 12.89 -1.37 -8.92
N LEU A 320 13.96 -1.34 -9.72
CA LEU A 320 13.93 -0.99 -11.13
C LEU A 320 13.83 -2.26 -11.99
N SER A 321 13.08 -2.18 -13.08
CA SER A 321 13.03 -3.26 -14.08
C SER A 321 14.41 -3.45 -14.75
N SER A 322 14.70 -4.65 -15.23
CA SER A 322 16.04 -4.95 -15.79
C SER A 322 16.38 -4.17 -17.07
N ASP A 323 15.36 -3.68 -17.78
CA ASP A 323 15.46 -2.83 -18.96
C ASP A 323 15.56 -1.33 -18.65
N HIS A 324 15.37 -0.93 -17.38
CA HIS A 324 15.53 0.46 -16.95
C HIS A 324 16.99 0.92 -17.13
N PRO A 325 17.25 2.12 -17.71
CA PRO A 325 18.60 2.59 -18.00
C PRO A 325 19.51 2.67 -16.77
N GLY A 326 18.94 2.93 -15.59
CA GLY A 326 19.64 2.96 -14.30
C GLY A 326 19.63 1.62 -13.52
N ALA A 327 19.12 0.51 -14.08
CA ALA A 327 19.01 -0.76 -13.34
C ALA A 327 20.38 -1.33 -12.92
N ASN A 328 21.39 -1.13 -13.76
CA ASN A 328 22.75 -1.61 -13.54
C ASN A 328 23.69 -0.52 -12.99
N ASP A 329 23.15 0.66 -12.65
CA ASP A 329 23.91 1.76 -12.04
C ASP A 329 23.71 1.73 -10.51
N PRO A 330 24.73 1.32 -9.73
CA PRO A 330 24.62 1.26 -8.27
C PRO A 330 24.40 2.63 -7.62
N ALA A 331 24.97 3.70 -8.19
CA ALA A 331 24.85 5.05 -7.66
C ALA A 331 23.43 5.57 -7.88
N TYR A 332 22.87 5.37 -9.07
CA TYR A 332 21.48 5.74 -9.37
C TYR A 332 20.48 4.97 -8.48
N ARG A 333 20.71 3.66 -8.25
CA ARG A 333 19.85 2.86 -7.36
C ARG A 333 19.93 3.31 -5.91
N ALA A 334 21.12 3.61 -5.40
CA ALA A 334 21.28 4.15 -4.05
C ALA A 334 20.58 5.52 -3.93
N ARG A 335 20.74 6.38 -4.94
CA ARG A 335 20.07 7.69 -4.99
C ARG A 335 18.54 7.58 -5.01
N ARG A 336 17.99 6.63 -5.76
CA ARG A 336 16.55 6.32 -5.75
C ARG A 336 16.09 5.90 -4.35
N ALA A 337 16.79 4.96 -3.71
CA ALA A 337 16.48 4.50 -2.35
C ALA A 337 16.52 5.62 -1.30
N ASP A 338 17.44 6.57 -1.44
CA ASP A 338 17.49 7.74 -0.55
C ASP A 338 16.28 8.65 -0.70
N ILE A 339 15.85 8.92 -1.94
CA ILE A 339 14.69 9.76 -2.22
C ILE A 339 13.38 9.08 -1.80
N THR A 340 13.20 7.80 -2.12
CA THR A 340 12.01 7.03 -1.72
C THR A 340 11.89 6.91 -0.20
N ARG A 341 13.01 6.77 0.53
CA ARG A 341 13.01 6.77 1.99
C ARG A 341 12.45 8.06 2.58
N MET A 342 12.73 9.21 1.98
CA MET A 342 12.15 10.50 2.41
C MET A 342 10.63 10.53 2.16
N ALA A 343 10.17 10.09 0.99
CA ALA A 343 8.75 9.99 0.68
C ALA A 343 8.01 9.03 1.63
N LYS A 344 8.64 7.91 2.02
CA LYS A 344 8.09 6.95 2.99
C LYS A 344 7.91 7.54 4.38
N ALA A 345 8.82 8.42 4.80
CA ALA A 345 8.80 9.05 6.12
C ALA A 345 7.77 10.19 6.22
N PHE A 346 7.35 10.77 5.09
CA PHE A 346 6.43 11.90 5.04
C PHE A 346 5.07 11.57 5.68
N ARG A 347 4.54 12.49 6.49
CA ARG A 347 3.20 12.43 7.07
C ARG A 347 2.43 13.71 6.80
N THR A 348 1.11 13.61 6.82
CA THR A 348 0.22 14.74 6.53
C THR A 348 0.43 15.85 7.57
N GLY A 349 0.73 17.06 7.09
CA GLY A 349 1.01 18.22 7.93
C GLY A 349 2.50 18.56 8.04
N ASP A 350 3.39 17.61 7.72
CA ASP A 350 4.81 17.89 7.59
C ASP A 350 5.08 18.68 6.29
N PRO A 351 6.11 19.54 6.24
CA PRO A 351 6.59 20.08 4.97
C PRO A 351 7.18 18.96 4.11
N VAL A 352 7.01 19.06 2.79
CA VAL A 352 7.59 18.08 1.86
C VAL A 352 9.12 18.12 1.98
N PRO A 353 9.79 16.95 2.14
CA PRO A 353 11.24 16.91 2.31
C PRO A 353 11.96 17.54 1.12
N ARG A 354 12.94 18.38 1.41
CA ARG A 354 13.81 18.98 0.39
C ARG A 354 14.82 17.94 -0.10
N VAL A 355 15.06 17.94 -1.40
CA VAL A 355 16.07 17.08 -2.03
C VAL A 355 17.22 17.95 -2.51
N ASP A 356 18.41 17.67 -2.01
CA ASP A 356 19.64 18.30 -2.49
C ASP A 356 20.04 17.62 -3.82
N TYR A 357 19.51 18.12 -4.93
CA TYR A 357 19.79 17.58 -6.26
C TYR A 357 21.25 17.79 -6.67
N THR A 358 21.86 16.77 -7.27
CA THR A 358 23.23 16.83 -7.74
C THR A 358 23.35 17.71 -9.00
N PRO A 359 24.56 18.21 -9.33
CA PRO A 359 24.78 18.92 -10.58
C PRO A 359 24.38 18.12 -11.84
N GLU A 360 24.54 16.79 -11.81
CA GLU A 360 24.15 15.91 -12.92
C GLU A 360 22.63 15.80 -13.04
N GLU A 361 21.91 15.70 -11.92
CA GLU A 361 20.45 15.72 -11.88
C GLU A 361 19.91 17.05 -12.43
N ASN A 362 20.45 18.18 -11.95
CA ASN A 362 20.07 19.50 -12.44
C ASN A 362 20.39 19.68 -13.95
N ALA A 363 21.48 19.10 -14.45
CA ALA A 363 21.80 19.13 -15.87
C ALA A 363 20.83 18.29 -16.73
N ALA A 364 20.37 17.15 -16.23
CA ALA A 364 19.34 16.35 -16.90
C ALA A 364 18.01 17.10 -16.98
N TRP A 365 17.61 17.76 -15.88
CA TRP A 365 16.45 18.65 -15.86
C TRP A 365 16.57 19.79 -16.86
N GLY A 366 17.71 20.50 -16.87
CA GLY A 366 17.93 21.63 -17.78
C GLY A 366 17.82 21.25 -19.26
N GLN A 367 18.25 20.05 -19.64
CA GLN A 367 18.07 19.54 -21.01
C GLN A 367 16.60 19.36 -21.38
N VAL A 368 15.81 18.77 -20.48
CA VAL A 368 14.37 18.55 -20.69
C VAL A 368 13.61 19.88 -20.69
N TYR A 369 13.88 20.73 -19.71
CA TYR A 369 13.30 22.06 -19.55
C TYR A 369 13.49 22.91 -20.81
N ASN A 370 14.73 23.04 -21.28
CA ASN A 370 15.05 23.86 -22.44
C ASN A 370 14.38 23.36 -23.72
N ARG A 371 14.24 22.03 -23.89
CA ARG A 371 13.59 21.47 -25.08
C ARG A 371 12.09 21.71 -25.06
N LEU A 372 11.42 21.47 -23.94
CA LEU A 372 9.96 21.55 -23.84
C LEU A 372 9.46 23.00 -23.82
N THR A 373 10.14 23.90 -23.12
CA THR A 373 9.75 25.32 -23.05
C THR A 373 9.76 26.05 -24.40
N GLN A 374 10.60 25.60 -25.34
CA GLN A 374 10.57 26.06 -26.73
C GLN A 374 9.29 25.63 -27.47
N MET A 375 8.73 24.47 -27.12
CA MET A 375 7.54 23.90 -27.78
C MET A 375 6.23 24.38 -27.17
N TYR A 376 6.21 24.75 -25.88
CA TYR A 376 4.97 25.12 -25.18
C TYR A 376 4.21 26.27 -25.84
N LYS A 377 4.92 27.28 -26.38
CA LYS A 377 4.29 28.43 -27.04
C LYS A 377 3.37 28.02 -28.20
N THR A 378 3.71 26.94 -28.91
CA THR A 378 2.97 26.48 -30.08
C THR A 378 2.09 25.27 -29.80
N HIS A 379 2.46 24.40 -28.86
CA HIS A 379 1.79 23.12 -28.64
C HIS A 379 0.93 23.06 -27.38
N ALA A 380 1.32 23.75 -26.29
CA ALA A 380 0.61 23.66 -25.02
C ALA A 380 -0.66 24.52 -25.03
N CYS A 381 -1.67 24.11 -24.29
CA CYS A 381 -2.89 24.89 -24.08
C CYS A 381 -2.61 26.24 -23.39
N ARG A 382 -3.47 27.23 -23.66
CA ARG A 382 -3.36 28.58 -23.05
C ARG A 382 -3.25 28.57 -21.52
N GLU A 383 -3.90 27.63 -20.82
CA GLU A 383 -3.87 27.55 -19.35
C GLU A 383 -2.47 27.19 -18.84
N HIS A 384 -1.80 26.24 -19.50
CA HIS A 384 -0.40 25.92 -19.20
C HIS A 384 0.51 27.13 -19.46
N GLN A 385 0.37 27.76 -20.62
CA GLN A 385 1.17 28.93 -21.00
C GLN A 385 0.94 30.13 -20.08
N TYR A 386 -0.26 30.27 -19.51
CA TYR A 386 -0.60 31.34 -18.56
C TYR A 386 0.07 31.11 -17.20
N VAL A 387 0.05 29.88 -16.69
CA VAL A 387 0.61 29.54 -15.37
C VAL A 387 2.13 29.44 -15.40
N PHE A 388 2.73 28.95 -16.49
CA PHE A 388 4.15 28.63 -16.52
C PHE A 388 5.08 29.80 -16.11
N PRO A 389 4.88 31.05 -16.58
CA PRO A 389 5.66 32.20 -16.11
C PRO A 389 5.51 32.49 -14.61
N LEU A 390 4.37 32.16 -14.00
CA LEU A 390 4.16 32.30 -12.56
C LEU A 390 4.98 31.27 -11.78
N LEU A 391 5.15 30.05 -12.32
CA LEU A 391 6.03 29.03 -11.75
C LEU A 391 7.51 29.44 -11.83
N GLU A 392 7.92 30.09 -12.92
CA GLU A 392 9.27 30.66 -13.04
C GLU A 392 9.51 31.73 -11.97
N GLN A 393 8.54 32.62 -11.75
CA GLN A 393 8.65 33.74 -10.82
C GLN A 393 8.57 33.32 -9.34
N ASN A 394 7.72 32.36 -9.00
CA ASN A 394 7.37 32.05 -7.60
C ASN A 394 7.91 30.71 -7.12
N CYS A 395 8.18 29.77 -8.02
CA CYS A 395 8.55 28.39 -7.67
C CYS A 395 9.99 28.03 -8.05
N GLY A 396 10.73 28.93 -8.70
CA GLY A 396 12.12 28.70 -9.11
C GLY A 396 12.25 27.82 -10.36
N TYR A 397 11.22 27.76 -11.20
CA TYR A 397 11.34 27.07 -12.49
C TYR A 397 12.37 27.79 -13.36
N SER A 398 13.40 27.05 -13.75
CA SER A 398 14.47 27.50 -14.62
C SER A 398 15.18 26.29 -15.20
N ASP A 399 16.11 26.50 -16.13
CA ASP A 399 16.95 25.44 -16.68
C ASP A 399 18.12 25.04 -15.75
N LYS A 400 18.29 25.71 -14.60
CA LYS A 400 19.48 25.57 -13.74
C LYS A 400 19.28 24.63 -12.55
N GLU A 401 18.11 24.65 -11.94
CA GLU A 401 17.82 23.90 -10.71
C GLU A 401 16.43 23.30 -10.77
N ILE A 402 16.31 22.06 -10.28
CA ILE A 402 15.01 21.38 -10.14
C ILE A 402 14.19 22.06 -9.02
N PRO A 403 12.95 22.49 -9.28
CA PRO A 403 12.09 23.06 -8.26
C PRO A 403 11.78 22.07 -7.12
N GLN A 404 11.70 22.59 -5.90
CA GLN A 404 11.35 21.78 -4.73
C GLN A 404 9.85 21.61 -4.61
N LEU A 405 9.38 20.37 -4.40
CA LEU A 405 7.95 20.07 -4.28
C LEU A 405 7.24 20.90 -3.21
N GLU A 406 7.89 21.20 -2.09
CA GLU A 406 7.30 22.02 -1.03
C GLU A 406 6.94 23.43 -1.52
N THR A 407 7.80 24.06 -2.31
CA THR A 407 7.55 25.40 -2.86
C THR A 407 6.38 25.35 -3.84
N VAL A 408 6.38 24.36 -4.73
CA VAL A 408 5.31 24.17 -5.72
C VAL A 408 3.98 23.84 -5.03
N SER A 409 3.99 22.98 -4.01
CA SER A 409 2.81 22.61 -3.22
C SER A 409 2.15 23.83 -2.58
N ARG A 410 2.95 24.75 -2.00
CA ARG A 410 2.43 26.00 -1.43
C ARG A 410 1.81 26.90 -2.50
N PHE A 411 2.48 27.07 -3.63
CA PHE A 411 1.94 27.85 -4.74
C PHE A 411 0.61 27.29 -5.26
N LEU A 412 0.52 25.97 -5.47
CA LEU A 412 -0.73 25.32 -5.88
C LEU A 412 -1.83 25.47 -4.84
N LYS A 413 -1.48 25.42 -3.56
CA LYS A 413 -2.43 25.60 -2.46
C LYS A 413 -3.01 27.01 -2.46
N ASP A 414 -2.19 28.02 -2.74
CA ASP A 414 -2.63 29.42 -2.82
C ASP A 414 -3.45 29.71 -4.08
N CYS A 415 -3.22 28.99 -5.19
CA CYS A 415 -4.00 29.12 -6.42
C CYS A 415 -5.35 28.40 -6.38
N THR A 416 -5.36 27.12 -6.04
CA THR A 416 -6.53 26.24 -6.19
C THR A 416 -6.75 25.32 -4.98
N GLY A 417 -5.96 25.45 -3.91
CA GLY A 417 -6.01 24.52 -2.78
C GLY A 417 -5.36 23.16 -3.06
N PHE A 418 -4.81 22.93 -4.26
CA PHE A 418 -4.05 21.71 -4.56
C PHE A 418 -2.77 21.62 -3.74
N GLN A 419 -2.40 20.42 -3.35
CA GLN A 419 -1.17 20.16 -2.60
C GLN A 419 -0.45 18.96 -3.21
N ILE A 420 0.87 18.98 -3.13
CA ILE A 420 1.72 17.88 -3.56
C ILE A 420 2.11 17.05 -2.35
N ARG A 421 2.03 15.73 -2.51
CA ARG A 421 2.50 14.74 -1.56
C ARG A 421 3.59 13.89 -2.20
N PRO A 422 4.78 13.74 -1.58
CA PRO A 422 5.82 12.90 -2.13
C PRO A 422 5.40 11.43 -2.10
N VAL A 423 5.68 10.69 -3.18
CA VAL A 423 5.40 9.25 -3.28
C VAL A 423 6.66 8.50 -3.73
N MET A 424 6.80 7.24 -3.29
CA MET A 424 7.98 6.45 -3.65
C MET A 424 7.93 5.95 -5.10
N GLY A 425 6.74 5.80 -5.69
CA GLY A 425 6.53 5.22 -7.01
C GLY A 425 5.03 5.10 -7.32
N LEU A 426 4.65 4.18 -8.21
CA LEU A 426 3.26 4.02 -8.64
C LEU A 426 2.37 3.45 -7.53
N LEU A 427 1.27 4.16 -7.24
CA LEU A 427 0.19 3.68 -6.37
C LEU A 427 -0.82 2.85 -7.17
N THR A 428 -1.70 2.15 -6.45
CA THR A 428 -2.90 1.60 -7.09
C THR A 428 -3.75 2.71 -7.69
N SER A 429 -4.47 2.46 -8.79
CA SER A 429 -5.36 3.45 -9.40
C SER A 429 -6.39 3.98 -8.41
N ARG A 430 -6.90 3.12 -7.51
CA ARG A 430 -7.81 3.52 -6.45
C ARG A 430 -7.18 4.52 -5.49
N ASP A 431 -6.01 4.23 -4.95
CA ASP A 431 -5.35 5.09 -3.97
C ASP A 431 -4.92 6.42 -4.60
N PHE A 432 -4.39 6.38 -5.83
CA PHE A 432 -4.02 7.57 -6.59
C PHE A 432 -5.22 8.47 -6.87
N LEU A 433 -6.31 7.92 -7.45
CA LEU A 433 -7.51 8.69 -7.78
C LEU A 433 -8.21 9.23 -6.52
N ASN A 434 -8.28 8.44 -5.45
CA ASN A 434 -8.89 8.88 -4.19
C ASN A 434 -8.22 10.14 -3.60
N ALA A 435 -6.91 10.34 -3.84
CA ALA A 435 -6.19 11.50 -3.37
C ALA A 435 -6.68 12.81 -4.02
N PHE A 436 -7.11 12.76 -5.28
CA PHE A 436 -7.63 13.93 -5.99
C PHE A 436 -8.91 14.46 -5.37
N ALA A 437 -9.70 13.64 -4.67
CA ALA A 437 -10.88 14.10 -3.92
C ALA A 437 -10.52 15.17 -2.88
N PHE A 438 -9.28 15.14 -2.38
CA PHE A 438 -8.71 16.08 -1.41
C PHE A 438 -7.88 17.18 -2.06
N ARG A 439 -7.86 17.28 -3.39
CA ARG A 439 -6.90 18.09 -4.16
C ARG A 439 -5.45 17.76 -3.79
N VAL A 440 -5.14 16.48 -3.55
CA VAL A 440 -3.79 16.02 -3.25
C VAL A 440 -3.26 15.24 -4.45
N PHE A 441 -2.14 15.71 -5.00
CA PHE A 441 -1.41 15.05 -6.06
C PHE A 441 -0.20 14.31 -5.49
N HIS A 442 -0.11 13.01 -5.76
CA HIS A 442 1.06 12.21 -5.40
C HIS A 442 2.12 12.38 -6.50
N SER A 443 3.26 12.96 -6.14
CA SER A 443 4.36 13.27 -7.06
C SER A 443 5.63 12.55 -6.65
N THR A 444 6.36 11.99 -7.61
CA THR A 444 7.72 11.51 -7.35
C THR A 444 8.70 12.68 -7.17
N GLN A 445 9.85 12.41 -6.55
CA GLN A 445 10.94 13.39 -6.36
C GLN A 445 12.24 12.99 -7.07
N TYR A 446 12.32 11.79 -7.64
CA TYR A 446 13.52 11.36 -8.36
C TYR A 446 13.47 11.86 -9.80
N ILE A 447 14.65 12.01 -10.40
CA ILE A 447 14.78 12.36 -11.82
C ILE A 447 15.16 11.13 -12.66
N ARG A 448 14.75 11.12 -13.92
CA ARG A 448 15.14 10.12 -14.93
C ARG A 448 16.66 9.99 -15.05
N HIS A 449 17.10 8.83 -15.54
CA HIS A 449 18.52 8.55 -15.69
C HIS A 449 19.19 9.46 -16.76
N PRO A 450 20.35 10.07 -16.47
CA PRO A 450 21.01 11.04 -17.37
C PRO A 450 21.40 10.49 -18.76
N SER A 451 21.57 9.18 -18.90
CA SER A 451 21.90 8.56 -20.21
C SER A 451 20.76 8.62 -21.24
N LYS A 452 19.52 8.85 -20.80
CA LYS A 452 18.33 8.96 -21.67
C LYS A 452 17.43 10.12 -21.19
N PRO A 453 17.89 11.38 -21.29
CA PRO A 453 17.18 12.53 -20.71
C PRO A 453 15.81 12.77 -21.37
N PHE A 454 15.63 12.35 -22.62
CA PHE A 454 14.40 12.60 -23.37
C PHE A 454 13.42 11.42 -23.39
N TYR A 455 13.70 10.33 -22.67
CA TYR A 455 12.81 9.17 -22.59
C TYR A 455 12.79 8.60 -21.18
N THR A 456 11.60 8.46 -20.61
CA THR A 456 11.38 7.72 -19.36
C THR A 456 10.02 7.02 -19.43
N PRO A 457 9.94 5.72 -19.09
CA PRO A 457 8.66 5.05 -18.87
C PRO A 457 8.07 5.35 -17.48
N GLU A 458 8.86 5.95 -16.59
CA GLU A 458 8.46 6.29 -15.23
C GLU A 458 8.08 7.79 -15.12
N PRO A 459 7.08 8.15 -14.30
CA PRO A 459 6.72 9.53 -14.02
C PRO A 459 7.75 10.16 -13.06
N ASP A 460 8.89 10.60 -13.60
CA ASP A 460 9.93 11.29 -12.84
C ASP A 460 9.56 12.76 -12.57
N VAL A 461 10.33 13.46 -11.72
CA VAL A 461 10.07 14.85 -11.33
C VAL A 461 9.91 15.82 -12.52
N CYS A 462 10.51 15.54 -13.68
CA CYS A 462 10.27 16.31 -14.90
C CYS A 462 8.81 16.20 -15.37
N HIS A 463 8.26 14.98 -15.41
CA HIS A 463 6.87 14.73 -15.76
C HIS A 463 5.90 15.43 -14.80
N GLU A 464 6.17 15.31 -13.51
CA GLU A 464 5.31 15.88 -12.46
C GLU A 464 5.28 17.42 -12.51
N LEU A 465 6.44 18.04 -12.63
CA LEU A 465 6.57 19.50 -12.54
C LEU A 465 6.28 20.22 -13.85
N LEU A 466 6.66 19.64 -15.00
CA LEU A 466 6.47 20.29 -16.29
C LEU A 466 5.13 19.94 -16.95
N GLY A 467 4.61 18.74 -16.65
CA GLY A 467 3.34 18.25 -17.15
C GLY A 467 2.16 18.60 -16.24
N HIS A 468 2.14 18.02 -15.04
CA HIS A 468 0.97 18.10 -14.14
C HIS A 468 0.83 19.44 -13.41
N ALA A 469 1.89 19.88 -12.73
CA ALA A 469 1.82 21.02 -11.81
C ALA A 469 1.23 22.31 -12.42
N PRO A 470 1.54 22.72 -13.67
CA PRO A 470 0.99 23.94 -14.24
C PRO A 470 -0.54 23.93 -14.34
N LEU A 471 -1.14 22.79 -14.69
CA LEU A 471 -2.59 22.70 -14.84
C LEU A 471 -3.31 22.60 -13.51
N PHE A 472 -2.70 22.06 -12.45
CA PHE A 472 -3.31 22.10 -11.12
C PHE A 472 -3.45 23.51 -10.54
N ALA A 473 -2.71 24.51 -11.07
CA ALA A 473 -2.92 25.91 -10.70
C ALA A 473 -4.11 26.57 -11.45
N ASN A 474 -4.68 25.92 -12.46
CA ASN A 474 -5.88 26.39 -13.14
C ASN A 474 -7.14 25.91 -12.38
N PRO A 475 -8.08 26.82 -12.02
CA PRO A 475 -9.26 26.46 -11.25
C PRO A 475 -10.15 25.39 -11.90
N ASP A 476 -10.45 25.52 -13.20
CA ASP A 476 -11.35 24.58 -13.89
C ASP A 476 -10.72 23.18 -14.01
N PHE A 477 -9.41 23.12 -14.26
CA PHE A 477 -8.69 21.84 -14.30
C PHE A 477 -8.53 21.19 -12.92
N ALA A 478 -8.32 22.00 -11.87
CA ALA A 478 -8.30 21.54 -10.49
C ALA A 478 -9.67 20.96 -10.09
N ASP A 479 -10.75 21.64 -10.44
CA ASP A 479 -12.12 21.21 -10.24
C ASP A 479 -12.44 19.91 -11.00
N PHE A 480 -12.02 19.81 -12.27
CA PHE A 480 -12.12 18.60 -13.09
C PHE A 480 -11.39 17.42 -12.45
N SER A 481 -10.14 17.62 -12.04
CA SER A 481 -9.32 16.59 -11.42
C SER A 481 -9.92 16.11 -10.09
N GLN A 482 -10.43 17.04 -9.28
CA GLN A 482 -11.13 16.71 -8.04
C GLN A 482 -12.43 15.93 -8.29
N GLU A 483 -13.17 16.23 -9.36
CA GLU A 483 -14.40 15.50 -9.72
C GLU A 483 -14.10 14.02 -10.00
N ILE A 484 -13.01 13.72 -10.72
CA ILE A 484 -12.56 12.33 -10.94
C ILE A 484 -12.24 11.66 -9.59
N GLY A 485 -11.56 12.37 -8.69
CA GLY A 485 -11.26 11.84 -7.36
C GLY A 485 -12.50 11.58 -6.51
N LEU A 486 -13.50 12.48 -6.55
CA LEU A 486 -14.78 12.28 -5.86
C LEU A 486 -15.58 11.11 -6.46
N ALA A 487 -15.45 10.89 -7.77
CA ALA A 487 -16.05 9.75 -8.45
C ALA A 487 -15.43 8.42 -7.97
N SER A 488 -14.12 8.38 -7.67
CA SER A 488 -13.44 7.13 -7.27
C SER A 488 -13.73 6.67 -5.84
N LEU A 489 -14.17 7.57 -4.95
CA LEU A 489 -14.45 7.24 -3.55
C LEU A 489 -15.58 6.21 -3.43
N GLY A 490 -15.24 5.02 -2.92
CA GLY A 490 -16.17 3.89 -2.76
C GLY A 490 -16.66 3.28 -4.06
N ALA A 491 -16.09 3.64 -5.21
CA ALA A 491 -16.43 3.05 -6.51
C ALA A 491 -15.98 1.59 -6.58
N SER A 492 -16.64 0.75 -7.40
CA SER A 492 -16.21 -0.63 -7.65
C SER A 492 -14.84 -0.68 -8.35
N ASP A 493 -14.14 -1.80 -8.32
CA ASP A 493 -12.86 -1.95 -9.04
C ASP A 493 -13.03 -1.76 -10.56
N GLU A 494 -14.17 -2.18 -11.11
CA GLU A 494 -14.51 -1.97 -12.51
C GLU A 494 -14.66 -0.48 -12.83
N ASP A 495 -15.37 0.27 -11.97
CA ASP A 495 -15.56 1.70 -12.15
C ASP A 495 -14.26 2.48 -11.91
N VAL A 496 -13.41 2.06 -10.97
CA VAL A 496 -12.06 2.64 -10.81
C VAL A 496 -11.23 2.44 -12.08
N LYS A 497 -11.32 1.29 -12.75
CA LYS A 497 -10.62 1.06 -14.03
C LYS A 497 -11.13 2.00 -15.13
N LYS A 498 -12.44 2.21 -15.22
CA LYS A 498 -13.06 3.17 -16.14
C LYS A 498 -12.60 4.60 -15.86
N LEU A 499 -12.59 5.02 -14.59
CA LEU A 499 -12.09 6.33 -14.16
C LEU A 499 -10.60 6.51 -14.44
N ALA A 500 -9.78 5.47 -14.24
CA ALA A 500 -8.35 5.50 -14.57
C ALA A 500 -8.13 5.66 -16.09
N THR A 501 -8.98 5.04 -16.91
CA THR A 501 -8.95 5.19 -18.37
C THR A 501 -9.38 6.60 -18.80
N ILE A 502 -10.40 7.16 -18.16
CA ILE A 502 -10.79 8.57 -18.35
C ILE A 502 -9.63 9.49 -17.98
N PHE A 503 -8.99 9.26 -16.84
CA PHE A 503 -7.83 10.03 -16.38
C PHE A 503 -6.68 9.95 -17.40
N TRP A 504 -6.37 8.75 -17.91
CA TRP A 504 -5.36 8.55 -18.94
C TRP A 504 -5.62 9.40 -20.19
N PHE A 505 -6.84 9.35 -20.74
CA PHE A 505 -7.16 10.10 -21.96
C PHE A 505 -7.46 11.58 -21.74
N THR A 506 -7.35 12.06 -20.50
CA THR A 506 -7.57 13.47 -20.16
C THR A 506 -6.34 14.06 -19.46
N ALA A 507 -6.19 13.85 -18.16
CA ALA A 507 -5.09 14.44 -17.39
C ALA A 507 -3.70 14.00 -17.87
N GLU A 508 -3.54 12.78 -18.42
CA GLU A 508 -2.25 12.28 -18.93
C GLU A 508 -2.02 12.58 -20.41
N PHE A 509 -2.99 12.27 -21.28
CA PHE A 509 -2.84 12.36 -22.74
C PHE A 509 -3.96 13.16 -23.41
N GLY A 510 -4.56 14.12 -22.70
CA GLY A 510 -5.64 14.93 -23.23
C GLY A 510 -5.19 16.06 -24.16
N VAL A 511 -6.02 16.33 -25.16
CA VAL A 511 -5.91 17.47 -26.07
C VAL A 511 -7.15 18.35 -25.91
N CYS A 512 -7.03 19.66 -26.01
CA CYS A 512 -8.16 20.58 -25.94
C CYS A 512 -8.29 21.43 -27.21
N ARG A 513 -9.51 21.91 -27.45
CA ARG A 513 -9.81 22.80 -28.56
C ARG A 513 -9.64 24.26 -28.14
N GLN A 514 -8.90 25.05 -28.93
CA GLN A 514 -8.72 26.48 -28.71
C GLN A 514 -8.96 27.23 -30.03
N GLY A 515 -10.21 27.67 -30.23
CA GLY A 515 -10.67 28.16 -31.53
C GLY A 515 -10.64 27.03 -32.56
N ASP A 516 -9.98 27.26 -33.69
CA ASP A 516 -9.83 26.28 -34.77
C ASP A 516 -8.63 25.34 -34.58
N GLU A 517 -7.81 25.55 -33.54
CA GLU A 517 -6.61 24.75 -33.27
C GLU A 517 -6.81 23.73 -32.15
N LEU A 518 -6.00 22.67 -32.18
CA LEU A 518 -5.85 21.71 -31.10
C LEU A 518 -4.57 22.01 -30.31
N LYS A 519 -4.63 21.87 -28.98
CA LYS A 519 -3.50 22.08 -28.07
C LYS A 519 -3.41 20.97 -27.03
N ALA A 520 -2.19 20.60 -26.65
CA ALA A 520 -1.95 19.58 -25.64
C ALA A 520 -2.15 20.16 -24.22
N TYR A 521 -2.79 19.37 -23.36
CA TYR A 521 -2.86 19.63 -21.92
C TYR A 521 -2.48 18.41 -21.08
N GLY A 522 -2.51 17.19 -21.64
CA GLY A 522 -2.08 16.00 -20.94
C GLY A 522 -0.63 16.10 -20.44
N ALA A 523 -0.38 15.71 -19.19
CA ALA A 523 0.95 15.77 -18.58
C ALA A 523 1.98 14.90 -19.30
N GLY A 524 1.60 13.71 -19.77
CA GLY A 524 2.41 12.85 -20.61
C GLY A 524 2.84 13.53 -21.92
N LEU A 525 1.96 14.35 -22.51
CA LEU A 525 2.29 15.15 -23.69
C LEU A 525 3.24 16.29 -23.34
N LEU A 526 2.91 17.07 -22.32
CA LEU A 526 3.66 18.26 -21.92
C LEU A 526 5.05 17.96 -21.34
N SER A 527 5.35 16.70 -21.03
CA SER A 527 6.64 16.24 -20.51
C SER A 527 7.43 15.34 -21.49
N SER A 528 6.87 15.06 -22.66
CA SER A 528 7.47 14.22 -23.71
C SER A 528 7.57 14.99 -25.01
N PHE A 529 8.79 15.40 -25.38
CA PHE A 529 9.01 16.21 -26.59
C PHE A 529 8.48 15.50 -27.86
N GLY A 530 8.71 14.18 -27.98
CA GLY A 530 8.34 13.42 -29.17
C GLY A 530 6.84 13.23 -29.27
N GLU A 531 6.16 13.03 -28.14
CA GLU A 531 4.72 12.84 -28.13
C GLU A 531 3.97 14.17 -28.25
N LEU A 532 4.53 15.26 -27.72
CA LEU A 532 3.99 16.61 -27.91
C LEU A 532 3.92 17.00 -29.40
N GLU A 533 4.95 16.67 -30.18
CA GLU A 533 4.97 16.88 -31.64
C GLU A 533 4.01 15.91 -32.35
N TYR A 534 4.02 14.64 -31.95
CA TYR A 534 3.20 13.60 -32.57
C TYR A 534 1.69 13.85 -32.37
N CYS A 535 1.27 14.24 -31.17
CA CYS A 535 -0.16 14.35 -30.81
C CYS A 535 -0.92 15.44 -31.59
N LEU A 536 -0.21 16.44 -32.14
CA LEU A 536 -0.79 17.51 -32.97
C LEU A 536 -0.50 17.34 -34.47
N SER A 537 0.11 16.20 -34.86
CA SER A 537 0.32 15.86 -36.27
C SER A 537 -0.95 15.27 -36.91
N ASP A 538 -0.87 14.95 -38.20
CA ASP A 538 -1.91 14.27 -38.98
C ASP A 538 -1.93 12.74 -38.79
N LYS A 539 -1.04 12.20 -37.96
CA LYS A 539 -0.86 10.75 -37.76
C LYS A 539 -1.85 10.14 -36.76
N PRO A 540 -2.07 10.69 -35.55
CA PRO A 540 -3.01 10.09 -34.61
C PRO A 540 -4.46 10.43 -34.95
N GLU A 541 -5.38 9.66 -34.41
CA GLU A 541 -6.81 9.95 -34.51
C GLU A 541 -7.27 10.84 -33.36
N HIS A 542 -8.01 11.92 -33.65
CA HIS A 542 -8.63 12.77 -32.64
C HIS A 542 -10.14 12.50 -32.54
N ARG A 543 -10.63 12.19 -31.34
CA ARG A 543 -12.05 11.94 -31.07
C ARG A 543 -12.60 12.93 -30.05
N PRO A 544 -13.89 13.31 -30.09
CA PRO A 544 -14.49 14.12 -29.05
C PRO A 544 -14.49 13.36 -27.71
N PHE A 545 -14.17 14.06 -26.62
CA PHE A 545 -14.22 13.48 -25.28
C PHE A 545 -15.67 13.14 -24.88
N GLU A 546 -15.92 11.84 -24.76
CA GLU A 546 -17.20 11.25 -24.34
C GLU A 546 -16.90 10.14 -23.31
N PRO A 547 -17.11 10.38 -22.00
CA PRO A 547 -16.66 9.47 -20.94
C PRO A 547 -17.08 8.00 -21.14
N GLU A 548 -18.28 7.74 -21.65
CA GLU A 548 -18.78 6.38 -21.90
C GLU A 548 -17.95 5.60 -22.92
N LYS A 549 -17.50 6.27 -23.99
CA LYS A 549 -16.65 5.66 -25.01
C LYS A 549 -15.19 5.66 -24.56
N THR A 550 -14.74 6.76 -23.95
CA THR A 550 -13.38 6.91 -23.47
C THR A 550 -13.04 5.85 -22.42
N ALA A 551 -13.92 5.61 -21.44
CA ALA A 551 -13.71 4.69 -20.32
C ALA A 551 -13.45 3.23 -20.70
N ILE A 552 -13.85 2.81 -21.91
CA ILE A 552 -13.67 1.44 -22.42
C ILE A 552 -12.63 1.36 -23.54
N THR A 553 -11.97 2.47 -23.88
CA THR A 553 -10.96 2.50 -24.94
C THR A 553 -9.64 1.89 -24.43
N GLU A 554 -9.07 0.95 -25.17
CA GLU A 554 -7.75 0.39 -24.88
C GLU A 554 -6.64 1.35 -25.33
N TYR A 555 -5.51 1.33 -24.63
CA TYR A 555 -4.37 2.22 -24.90
C TYR A 555 -3.01 1.53 -24.67
N PRO A 556 -1.99 1.85 -25.48
CA PRO A 556 -0.62 1.42 -25.22
C PRO A 556 0.04 2.32 -24.16
N ILE A 557 0.91 1.75 -23.33
CA ILE A 557 1.69 2.50 -22.32
C ILE A 557 3.16 2.71 -22.72
N THR A 558 3.64 1.98 -23.74
CA THR A 558 5.06 1.99 -24.16
C THR A 558 5.29 2.63 -25.53
N THR A 559 4.22 3.07 -26.21
CA THR A 559 4.27 3.74 -27.51
C THR A 559 3.39 4.98 -27.49
N PHE A 560 3.58 5.88 -28.46
CA PHE A 560 2.69 7.03 -28.63
C PHE A 560 1.24 6.59 -28.82
N GLN A 561 0.30 7.40 -28.28
CA GLN A 561 -1.11 7.05 -28.32
C GLN A 561 -1.66 7.11 -29.75
N PRO A 562 -2.30 6.04 -30.25
CA PRO A 562 -2.91 6.08 -31.59
C PRO A 562 -4.16 6.97 -31.64
N VAL A 563 -4.78 7.22 -30.49
CA VAL A 563 -6.02 7.98 -30.35
C VAL A 563 -5.88 8.98 -29.20
N TYR A 564 -6.25 10.23 -29.44
CA TYR A 564 -6.36 11.29 -28.44
C TYR A 564 -7.80 11.77 -28.33
N TYR A 565 -8.26 12.03 -27.10
CA TYR A 565 -9.57 12.60 -26.86
C TYR A 565 -9.48 14.12 -26.68
N VAL A 566 -10.36 14.83 -27.38
CA VAL A 566 -10.41 16.29 -27.44
C VAL A 566 -11.49 16.79 -26.50
N ALA A 567 -11.08 17.53 -25.46
CA ALA A 567 -11.97 18.27 -24.59
C ALA A 567 -12.29 19.65 -25.19
N ASP A 568 -13.57 20.05 -25.18
CA ASP A 568 -13.97 21.38 -25.65
C ASP A 568 -13.60 22.47 -24.62
N SER A 569 -13.72 22.16 -23.34
CA SER A 569 -13.18 22.94 -22.23
C SER A 569 -13.01 22.06 -20.99
N PHE A 570 -12.23 22.50 -20.00
CA PHE A 570 -12.13 21.78 -18.73
C PHE A 570 -13.45 21.77 -17.96
N LYS A 571 -14.29 22.80 -18.12
CA LYS A 571 -15.63 22.84 -17.52
C LYS A 571 -16.57 21.80 -18.13
N ASP A 572 -16.60 21.71 -19.47
CA ASP A 572 -17.35 20.68 -20.18
C ASP A 572 -16.87 19.27 -19.80
N ALA A 573 -15.55 19.06 -19.72
CA ALA A 573 -15.00 17.79 -19.27
C ALA A 573 -15.41 17.44 -17.83
N GLN A 574 -15.42 18.42 -16.91
CA GLN A 574 -15.90 18.26 -15.54
C GLN A 574 -17.37 17.84 -15.50
N GLU A 575 -18.24 18.53 -16.24
CA GLU A 575 -19.67 18.22 -16.30
C GLU A 575 -19.92 16.83 -16.85
N LYS A 576 -19.25 16.46 -17.94
CA LYS A 576 -19.32 15.10 -18.53
C LYS A 576 -18.89 14.02 -17.55
N VAL A 577 -17.80 14.23 -16.80
CA VAL A 577 -17.35 13.28 -15.77
C VAL A 577 -18.34 13.18 -14.62
N ARG A 578 -18.92 14.31 -14.17
CA ARG A 578 -19.96 14.30 -13.13
C ARG A 578 -21.19 13.52 -13.57
N ASP A 579 -21.64 13.71 -14.81
CA ASP A 579 -22.76 12.97 -15.38
C ASP A 579 -22.47 11.48 -15.53
N PHE A 580 -21.25 11.12 -15.93
CA PHE A 580 -20.78 9.73 -15.92
C PHE A 580 -20.79 9.15 -14.50
N ALA A 581 -20.25 9.88 -13.53
CA ALA A 581 -20.15 9.44 -12.14
C ALA A 581 -21.52 9.28 -11.46
N SER A 582 -22.53 10.05 -11.88
CA SER A 582 -23.91 9.95 -11.38
C SER A 582 -24.60 8.63 -11.74
N ARG A 583 -24.11 7.96 -12.79
CA ARG A 583 -24.64 6.68 -13.30
C ARG A 583 -23.92 5.46 -12.72
N MET A 584 -22.83 5.67 -11.97
CA MET A 584 -22.11 4.59 -11.29
C MET A 584 -22.91 4.07 -10.10
N ASN A 585 -22.85 2.75 -9.88
CA ASN A 585 -23.57 2.12 -8.77
C ASN A 585 -22.83 2.35 -7.44
N ARG A 586 -23.21 3.41 -6.72
CA ARG A 586 -22.70 3.71 -5.37
C ARG A 586 -23.87 3.89 -4.40
N PRO A 587 -23.83 3.28 -3.19
CA PRO A 587 -24.95 3.34 -2.25
C PRO A 587 -25.08 4.68 -1.52
N PHE A 588 -24.21 5.66 -1.80
CA PHE A 588 -24.22 6.98 -1.20
C PHE A 588 -23.65 8.03 -2.15
N SER A 589 -23.93 9.30 -1.85
CA SER A 589 -23.23 10.43 -2.45
C SER A 589 -22.16 10.96 -1.50
N VAL A 590 -21.09 11.52 -2.04
CA VAL A 590 -20.01 12.15 -1.27
C VAL A 590 -19.87 13.62 -1.64
N ARG A 591 -19.44 14.44 -0.69
CA ARG A 591 -18.97 15.80 -0.96
C ARG A 591 -17.68 16.09 -0.21
N TYR A 592 -16.81 16.89 -0.82
CA TYR A 592 -15.64 17.42 -0.13
C TYR A 592 -16.04 18.68 0.66
N ASN A 593 -15.65 18.75 1.93
CA ASN A 593 -15.74 19.98 2.72
C ASN A 593 -14.34 20.60 2.84
N ALA A 594 -14.15 21.76 2.22
CA ALA A 594 -12.87 22.46 2.23
C ALA A 594 -12.48 23.02 3.60
N LEU A 595 -13.45 23.38 4.46
CA LEU A 595 -13.17 23.94 5.79
C LEU A 595 -12.60 22.88 6.74
N THR A 596 -13.13 21.66 6.67
CA THR A 596 -12.67 20.55 7.51
C THR A 596 -11.70 19.61 6.79
N GLN A 597 -11.44 19.86 5.50
CA GLN A 597 -10.60 19.05 4.61
C GLN A 597 -10.97 17.55 4.66
N SER A 598 -12.27 17.27 4.63
CA SER A 598 -12.81 15.93 4.85
C SER A 598 -13.93 15.59 3.86
N ILE A 599 -14.08 14.28 3.59
CA ILE A 599 -15.20 13.75 2.83
C ILE A 599 -16.40 13.57 3.76
N GLU A 600 -17.50 14.19 3.36
CA GLU A 600 -18.80 13.99 3.96
C GLU A 600 -19.61 13.02 3.11
N VAL A 601 -20.13 11.98 3.76
CA VAL A 601 -21.03 11.02 3.13
C VAL A 601 -22.46 11.50 3.36
N LEU A 602 -23.20 11.68 2.28
CA LEU A 602 -24.59 12.11 2.25
C LEU A 602 -25.48 10.88 2.13
N ASP A 603 -25.88 10.35 3.28
CA ASP A 603 -26.56 9.06 3.42
C ASP A 603 -27.86 9.12 4.23
N SER A 604 -28.13 10.24 4.88
CA SER A 604 -29.36 10.45 5.64
C SER A 604 -30.09 11.70 5.16
N LYS A 605 -31.42 11.69 5.30
CA LYS A 605 -32.28 12.82 4.97
C LYS A 605 -31.81 14.10 5.66
N ASP A 606 -31.42 14.01 6.92
CA ASP A 606 -31.01 15.18 7.71
C ASP A 606 -29.69 15.77 7.22
N LYS A 607 -28.71 14.93 6.86
CA LYS A 607 -27.44 15.40 6.27
C LYS A 607 -27.69 16.12 4.94
N VAL A 608 -28.59 15.59 4.11
CA VAL A 608 -29.01 16.22 2.85
C VAL A 608 -29.75 17.54 3.12
N VAL A 609 -30.67 17.58 4.09
CA VAL A 609 -31.40 18.80 4.48
C VAL A 609 -30.44 19.86 5.02
N ARG A 610 -29.44 19.48 5.83
CA ARG A 610 -28.43 20.41 6.34
C ARG A 610 -27.57 20.97 5.20
N PHE A 611 -27.21 20.14 4.23
CA PHE A 611 -26.53 20.63 3.03
C PHE A 611 -27.41 21.62 2.25
N ALA A 612 -28.69 21.28 2.02
CA ALA A 612 -29.63 22.18 1.35
C ALA A 612 -29.81 23.52 2.08
N LYS A 613 -29.83 23.50 3.43
CA LYS A 613 -29.84 24.73 4.25
C LYS A 613 -28.59 25.58 3.99
N SER A 614 -27.40 24.97 3.94
CA SER A 614 -26.14 25.67 3.60
C SER A 614 -26.22 26.34 2.23
N ILE A 615 -26.65 25.61 1.20
CA ILE A 615 -26.81 26.17 -0.17
C ILE A 615 -27.78 27.34 -0.16
N ARG A 616 -28.92 27.20 0.53
CA ARG A 616 -29.92 28.28 0.64
C ARG A 616 -29.33 29.52 1.31
N ASP A 617 -28.51 29.36 2.34
CA ASP A 617 -27.91 30.47 3.06
C ASP A 617 -26.80 31.16 2.23
N ASP A 618 -26.04 30.39 1.43
CA ASP A 618 -25.11 30.93 0.43
C ASP A 618 -25.87 31.69 -0.68
N MET A 619 -26.98 31.14 -1.18
CA MET A 619 -27.85 31.80 -2.17
C MET A 619 -28.47 33.09 -1.64
N LYS A 620 -28.86 33.15 -0.36
CA LYS A 620 -29.32 34.39 0.29
C LYS A 620 -28.22 35.43 0.36
N THR A 621 -26.99 35.00 0.67
CA THR A 621 -25.82 35.89 0.69
C THR A 621 -25.58 36.46 -0.70
N LEU A 622 -25.58 35.60 -1.73
CA LEU A 622 -25.46 36.02 -3.13
C LEU A 622 -26.56 37.01 -3.54
N THR A 623 -27.81 36.73 -3.17
CA THR A 623 -28.95 37.60 -3.48
C THR A 623 -28.79 38.96 -2.82
N THR A 624 -28.43 38.99 -1.54
CA THR A 624 -28.15 40.24 -0.80
C THR A 624 -27.04 41.05 -1.47
N VAL A 625 -25.96 40.39 -1.91
CA VAL A 625 -24.84 41.06 -2.59
C VAL A 625 -25.30 41.63 -3.93
N ILE A 626 -26.02 40.88 -4.74
CA ILE A 626 -26.58 41.36 -6.02
C ILE A 626 -27.49 42.57 -5.81
N GLU A 627 -28.36 42.53 -4.80
CA GLU A 627 -29.24 43.65 -4.45
C GLU A 627 -28.46 44.89 -3.96
N SER A 628 -27.30 44.69 -3.33
CA SER A 628 -26.45 45.78 -2.82
C SER A 628 -25.53 46.41 -3.87
N LEU A 629 -25.29 45.74 -5.00
CA LEU A 629 -24.41 46.22 -6.09
C LEU A 629 -25.09 47.21 -7.05
N HIS A 630 -26.19 47.85 -6.61
CA HIS A 630 -26.87 48.93 -7.34
C HIS A 630 -26.15 50.27 -7.25
#